data_AF-A0A3N4KVG6-F1
#
_entry.id   AF-A0A3N4KVG6-F1
#
_cell.length_a   1.000
_cell.length_b   1.000
_cell.length_c   1.000
_cell.angle_alpha   90.00
_cell.angle_beta   90.00
_cell.angle_gamma   90.00
#
_symmetry.space_group_name_H-M   'P 1'
#
loop_
_entity.id
_entity.type
_entity.pdbx_description
1 polymer ?
#
loop_
_entity_poly.entity_id
_entity_poly.type
_entity_poly.pdbx_seq_one_letter_code
_entity_poly.pdbx_strand_id
1 'polypeptide(L)'
;QHFLATPLLLQALELAPRGDCHAVIIMNNLSLSLAQQPLPPHAPITRHQLIADSATKWAEKALSLSNSIAPPQRTRECDEGCVAATYNLGEFAEMLGDREGARRRYAEAASLARGLDMREGVRRAEGALLALAFRGRLLATKN
;
A
#
# COMPACT_ATOMS: atom_id res chain seq x y z
N GLN A 1 12.64 1.66 -15.28
CA GLN A 1 13.72 1.31 -14.34
C GLN A 1 13.59 2.23 -13.13
N HIS A 2 13.33 1.69 -11.93
CA HIS A 2 13.13 2.47 -10.68
C HIS A 2 14.16 2.09 -9.58
N PHE A 3 15.34 1.61 -9.97
CA PHE A 3 16.32 1.04 -9.03
C PHE A 3 16.79 2.01 -7.93
N LEU A 4 16.66 3.32 -8.15
CA LEU A 4 17.04 4.35 -7.17
C LEU A 4 15.87 4.84 -6.30
N ALA A 5 14.64 4.43 -6.54
CA ALA A 5 13.48 4.93 -5.79
C ALA A 5 13.59 4.58 -4.29
N THR A 6 13.84 3.31 -3.99
CA THR A 6 13.99 2.79 -2.62
C THR A 6 15.05 3.55 -1.81
N PRO A 7 16.33 3.67 -2.26
CA PRO A 7 17.33 4.39 -1.48
C PRO A 7 17.03 5.89 -1.33
N LEU A 8 16.46 6.54 -2.34
CA LEU A 8 16.07 7.96 -2.25
C LEU A 8 14.92 8.19 -1.26
N LEU A 9 13.93 7.29 -1.22
CA LEU A 9 12.82 7.36 -0.28
C LEU A 9 13.26 7.11 1.16
N LEU A 10 14.23 6.21 1.38
CA LEU A 10 14.84 6.02 2.69
C LEU A 10 15.57 7.30 3.14
N GLN A 11 16.38 7.89 2.27
CA GLN A 11 17.07 9.16 2.56
C GLN A 11 16.08 10.30 2.85
N ALA A 12 15.00 10.40 2.07
CA ALA A 12 13.95 11.39 2.30
C ALA A 12 13.28 11.19 3.66
N LEU A 13 13.03 9.94 4.07
CA LEU A 13 12.44 9.64 5.37
C LEU A 13 13.35 9.99 6.55
N GLU A 14 14.66 9.85 6.39
CA GLU A 14 15.63 10.25 7.41
C GLU A 14 15.69 11.78 7.60
N LEU A 15 15.47 12.53 6.52
CA LEU A 15 15.49 14.00 6.52
C LEU A 15 14.12 14.61 6.87
N ALA A 16 13.03 13.89 6.64
CA ALA A 16 11.68 14.37 6.91
C ALA A 16 11.44 14.57 8.41
N PRO A 17 10.67 15.61 8.81
CA PRO A 17 10.19 15.73 10.17
C PRO A 17 9.50 14.44 10.62
N ARG A 18 9.94 13.88 11.75
CA ARG A 18 9.33 12.66 12.26
C ARG A 18 7.89 12.95 12.67
N GLY A 19 6.98 12.11 12.19
CA GLY A 19 5.60 12.12 12.66
C GLY A 19 4.66 13.05 11.91
N ASP A 20 5.02 13.51 10.71
CA ASP A 20 4.15 14.35 9.87
C ASP A 20 3.51 13.59 8.70
N CYS A 21 2.66 14.28 7.93
CA CYS A 21 1.97 13.70 6.78
C CYS A 21 2.93 13.35 5.62
N HIS A 22 4.05 14.06 5.45
CA HIS A 22 5.05 13.72 4.45
C HIS A 22 5.66 12.36 4.73
N ALA A 23 6.00 12.07 5.99
CA ALA A 23 6.51 10.77 6.39
C ALA A 23 5.52 9.64 6.06
N VAL A 24 4.20 9.87 6.16
CA VAL A 24 3.17 8.90 5.73
C VAL A 24 3.30 8.60 4.23
N ILE A 25 3.35 9.63 3.39
CA ILE A 25 3.47 9.48 1.94
C ILE A 25 4.78 8.79 1.57
N ILE A 26 5.90 9.19 2.17
CA ILE A 26 7.22 8.61 1.90
C ILE A 26 7.23 7.11 2.26
N MET A 27 6.73 6.74 3.44
CA MET A 27 6.64 5.32 3.85
C MET A 27 5.74 4.51 2.91
N ASN A 28 4.62 5.07 2.49
CA ASN A 28 3.73 4.42 1.53
C ASN A 28 4.41 4.22 0.16
N ASN A 29 5.07 5.25 -0.38
CA ASN A 29 5.79 5.14 -1.65
C ASN A 29 6.97 4.17 -1.58
N LEU A 30 7.63 4.09 -0.41
CA LEU A 30 8.69 3.12 -0.15
C LEU A 30 8.13 1.69 -0.19
N SER A 31 6.97 1.45 0.43
CA SER A 31 6.32 0.14 0.39
C SER A 31 6.03 -0.32 -1.04
N LEU A 32 5.48 0.56 -1.87
CA LEU A 32 5.14 0.25 -3.26
C LEU A 32 6.39 0.01 -4.10
N SER A 33 7.43 0.83 -3.90
CA SER A 33 8.71 0.68 -4.59
C SER A 33 9.35 -0.68 -4.30
N LEU A 34 9.33 -1.13 -3.04
CA LEU A 34 9.84 -2.44 -2.64
C LEU A 34 9.05 -3.59 -3.30
N ALA A 35 7.72 -3.51 -3.34
CA ALA A 35 6.89 -4.57 -3.92
C ALA A 35 7.04 -4.69 -5.45
N GLN A 36 7.31 -3.57 -6.14
CA GLN A 36 7.43 -3.51 -7.59
C GLN A 36 8.86 -3.72 -8.09
N GLN A 37 9.88 -3.50 -7.25
CA GLN A 37 11.26 -3.66 -7.64
C GLN A 37 11.56 -5.14 -7.97
N PRO A 38 12.21 -5.44 -9.11
CA PRO A 38 12.66 -6.79 -9.40
C PRO A 38 13.76 -7.20 -8.41
N LEU A 39 13.66 -8.41 -7.90
CA LEU A 39 14.75 -9.00 -7.12
C LEU A 39 15.93 -9.34 -8.04
N PRO A 40 17.17 -9.03 -7.62
CA PRO A 40 18.36 -9.55 -8.28
C PRO A 40 18.32 -11.09 -8.39
N PRO A 41 18.86 -11.68 -9.47
CA PRO A 41 18.83 -13.14 -9.68
C PRO A 41 19.43 -13.99 -8.55
N HIS A 42 20.30 -13.41 -7.72
CA HIS A 42 20.97 -14.07 -6.60
C HIS A 42 20.67 -13.40 -5.26
N ALA A 43 19.52 -12.73 -5.15
CA ALA A 43 19.10 -12.16 -3.88
C ALA A 43 18.90 -13.28 -2.83
N PRO A 44 19.32 -13.08 -1.58
CA PRO A 44 19.17 -14.07 -0.51
C PRO A 44 17.74 -14.18 0.04
N ILE A 45 16.77 -13.54 -0.63
CA ILE A 45 15.35 -13.50 -0.24
C ILE A 45 14.46 -13.76 -1.44
N THR A 46 13.29 -14.35 -1.19
CA THR A 46 12.25 -14.53 -2.21
C THR A 46 11.39 -13.28 -2.39
N ARG A 47 10.66 -13.20 -3.50
CA ARG A 47 9.71 -12.11 -3.74
C ARG A 47 8.59 -12.08 -2.69
N HIS A 48 8.15 -13.26 -2.26
CA HIS A 48 7.15 -13.39 -1.20
C HIS A 48 7.66 -12.78 0.12
N GLN A 49 8.89 -13.13 0.53
CA GLN A 49 9.53 -12.55 1.73
C GLN A 49 9.72 -11.04 1.62
N LEU A 50 10.18 -10.52 0.47
CA LEU A 50 10.32 -9.07 0.27
C LEU A 50 8.99 -8.34 0.48
N ILE A 51 7.89 -8.90 -0.03
CA ILE A 51 6.56 -8.29 0.11
C ILE A 51 6.04 -8.42 1.55
N ALA A 52 6.13 -9.60 2.16
CA ALA A 52 5.60 -9.87 3.50
C ALA A 52 6.40 -9.12 4.60
N ASP A 53 7.72 -9.18 4.53
CA ASP A 53 8.60 -8.75 5.62
C ASP A 53 9.10 -7.32 5.46
N SER A 54 8.98 -6.73 4.26
CA SER A 54 9.42 -5.35 4.01
C SER A 54 8.29 -4.45 3.48
N ALA A 55 7.76 -4.69 2.27
CA ALA A 55 6.77 -3.80 1.67
C ALA A 55 5.54 -3.64 2.56
N THR A 56 4.97 -4.76 3.02
CA THR A 56 3.80 -4.77 3.92
C THR A 56 4.08 -4.00 5.21
N LYS A 57 5.26 -4.19 5.81
CA LYS A 57 5.64 -3.50 7.05
C LYS A 57 5.75 -1.99 6.89
N TRP A 58 6.23 -1.51 5.75
CA TRP A 58 6.28 -0.07 5.47
C TRP A 58 4.88 0.52 5.26
N ALA A 59 3.97 -0.18 4.59
CA ALA A 59 2.59 0.29 4.45
C ALA A 59 1.82 0.25 5.79
N GLU A 60 2.02 -0.78 6.60
CA GLU A 60 1.48 -0.84 7.98
C GLU A 60 1.98 0.33 8.83
N LYS A 61 3.26 0.67 8.72
CA LYS A 61 3.85 1.81 9.42
C LYS A 61 3.29 3.15 8.93
N ALA A 62 3.09 3.31 7.62
CA ALA A 62 2.46 4.50 7.05
C ALA A 62 1.03 4.68 7.58
N LEU A 63 0.22 3.61 7.58
CA LEU A 63 -1.15 3.62 8.09
C LEU A 63 -1.18 3.92 9.59
N SER A 64 -0.33 3.25 10.38
CA SER A 64 -0.22 3.50 11.82
C SER A 64 0.17 4.95 12.12
N LEU A 65 1.11 5.51 11.36
CA LEU A 65 1.52 6.89 11.52
C LEU A 65 0.37 7.85 11.16
N SER A 66 -0.29 7.65 10.02
CA SER A 66 -1.43 8.48 9.62
C SER A 66 -2.51 8.50 10.70
N ASN A 67 -2.83 7.36 11.31
CA ASN A 67 -3.84 7.27 12.37
C ASN A 67 -3.42 7.94 13.68
N SER A 68 -2.12 8.17 13.90
CA SER A 68 -1.61 8.87 15.10
C SER A 68 -1.61 10.39 14.96
N ILE A 69 -1.71 10.92 13.73
CA ILE A 69 -1.66 12.36 13.46
C ILE A 69 -3.08 12.95 13.57
N ALA A 70 -3.26 13.84 14.55
CA ALA A 70 -4.51 14.54 14.82
C ALA A 70 -4.50 15.99 14.29
N PRO A 71 -5.66 16.64 14.12
CA PRO A 71 -5.72 18.08 13.86
C PRO A 71 -5.07 18.90 14.98
N PRO A 72 -4.44 20.04 14.67
CA PRO A 72 -4.35 20.68 13.35
C PRO A 72 -3.22 20.15 12.45
N GLN A 73 -2.37 19.23 12.91
CA GLN A 73 -1.26 18.70 12.12
C GLN A 73 -1.72 17.74 11.02
N ARG A 74 -2.89 17.12 11.19
CA ARG A 74 -3.51 16.28 10.17
C ARG A 74 -3.95 17.15 8.99
N THR A 75 -3.38 16.88 7.82
CA THR A 75 -3.75 17.51 6.56
C THR A 75 -4.34 16.48 5.59
N ARG A 76 -4.84 16.97 4.45
CA ARG A 76 -5.30 16.13 3.33
C ARG A 76 -4.23 15.14 2.85
N GLU A 77 -2.95 15.47 3.01
CA GLU A 77 -1.85 14.57 2.66
C GLU A 77 -1.85 13.30 3.53
N CYS A 78 -2.12 13.42 4.83
CA CYS A 78 -2.27 12.26 5.71
C CYS A 78 -3.46 11.37 5.28
N ASP A 79 -4.54 12.00 4.84
CA ASP A 79 -5.74 11.31 4.37
C ASP A 79 -5.47 10.55 3.06
N GLU A 80 -4.78 11.19 2.10
CA GLU A 80 -4.37 10.56 0.85
C GLU A 80 -3.40 9.41 1.10
N GLY A 81 -2.45 9.61 2.01
CA GLY A 81 -1.51 8.57 2.45
C GLY A 81 -2.20 7.40 3.16
N CYS A 82 -3.24 7.66 3.97
CA CYS A 82 -4.04 6.61 4.61
C CYS A 82 -4.76 5.75 3.56
N VAL A 83 -5.49 6.38 2.64
CA VAL A 83 -6.20 5.67 1.56
C VAL A 83 -5.23 4.85 0.71
N ALA A 84 -4.09 5.45 0.31
CA ALA A 84 -3.10 4.78 -0.51
C ALA A 84 -2.41 3.61 0.21
N ALA A 85 -2.05 3.77 1.49
CA ALA A 85 -1.45 2.69 2.28
C ALA A 85 -2.42 1.52 2.46
N THR A 86 -3.70 1.79 2.75
CA THR A 86 -4.72 0.75 2.87
C THR A 86 -4.97 0.03 1.55
N TYR A 87 -4.97 0.75 0.43
CA TYR A 87 -5.07 0.13 -0.90
C TYR A 87 -3.84 -0.74 -1.22
N ASN A 88 -2.62 -0.24 -0.98
CA ASN A 88 -1.38 -0.99 -1.22
C ASN A 88 -1.31 -2.27 -0.38
N LEU A 89 -1.81 -2.22 0.87
CA LEU A 89 -1.96 -3.41 1.70
C LEU A 89 -2.91 -4.46 1.10
N GLY A 90 -3.90 -4.04 0.31
CA GLY A 90 -4.73 -4.95 -0.49
C GLY A 90 -3.95 -5.58 -1.65
N GLU A 91 -3.15 -4.78 -2.36
CA GLU A 91 -2.29 -5.29 -3.45
C GLU A 91 -1.26 -6.29 -2.93
N PHE A 92 -0.65 -6.03 -1.79
CA PHE A 92 0.33 -6.95 -1.20
C PHE A 92 -0.34 -8.24 -0.74
N ALA A 93 -1.53 -8.17 -0.16
CA ALA A 93 -2.30 -9.37 0.16
C ALA A 93 -2.62 -10.20 -1.09
N GLU A 94 -3.00 -9.57 -2.22
CA GLU A 94 -3.15 -10.29 -3.50
C GLU A 94 -1.84 -10.96 -3.94
N MET A 95 -0.72 -10.23 -3.90
CA MET A 95 0.59 -10.76 -4.30
C MET A 95 1.07 -11.92 -3.41
N LEU A 96 0.63 -11.95 -2.15
CA LEU A 96 0.92 -13.03 -1.20
C LEU A 96 -0.08 -14.19 -1.28
N GLY A 97 -1.12 -14.07 -2.11
CA GLY A 97 -2.18 -15.09 -2.25
C GLY A 97 -3.29 -15.00 -1.18
N ASP A 98 -3.22 -14.03 -0.27
CA ASP A 98 -4.28 -13.76 0.71
C ASP A 98 -5.43 -12.97 0.08
N ARG A 99 -6.27 -13.71 -0.64
CA ARG A 99 -7.42 -13.16 -1.36
C ARG A 99 -8.46 -12.53 -0.42
N GLU A 100 -8.65 -13.10 0.77
CA GLU A 100 -9.60 -12.55 1.75
C GLU A 100 -9.08 -11.25 2.34
N GLY A 101 -7.80 -11.20 2.72
CA GLY A 101 -7.13 -9.98 3.18
C GLY A 101 -7.16 -8.87 2.14
N ALA A 102 -6.90 -9.22 0.87
CA ALA A 102 -7.01 -8.27 -0.24
C ALA A 102 -8.41 -7.67 -0.34
N ARG A 103 -9.45 -8.50 -0.33
CA ARG A 103 -10.85 -8.04 -0.37
C ARG A 103 -11.16 -7.10 0.78
N ARG A 104 -10.76 -7.45 2.02
CA ARG A 104 -11.00 -6.60 3.19
C ARG A 104 -10.33 -5.23 3.04
N ARG A 105 -9.05 -5.21 2.67
CA ARG A 105 -8.25 -3.98 2.54
C ARG A 105 -8.74 -3.08 1.41
N TYR A 106 -9.11 -3.63 0.26
CA TYR A 106 -9.70 -2.80 -0.81
C TYR A 106 -11.07 -2.23 -0.43
N ALA A 107 -11.92 -2.99 0.26
CA ALA A 107 -13.21 -2.48 0.73
C ALA A 107 -13.04 -1.34 1.74
N GLU A 108 -12.07 -1.48 2.65
CA GLU A 108 -11.69 -0.44 3.60
C GLU A 108 -11.17 0.81 2.89
N ALA A 109 -10.23 0.66 1.94
CA ALA A 109 -9.70 1.78 1.15
C ALA A 109 -10.81 2.52 0.37
N ALA A 110 -11.76 1.79 -0.23
CA ALA A 110 -12.91 2.39 -0.92
C ALA A 110 -13.81 3.18 0.05
N SER A 111 -14.05 2.64 1.25
CA SER A 111 -14.85 3.30 2.28
C SER A 111 -14.20 4.58 2.78
N LEU A 112 -12.90 4.53 3.10
CA LEU A 112 -12.11 5.70 3.50
C LEU A 112 -12.13 6.77 2.41
N ALA A 113 -11.84 6.38 1.16
CA ALA A 113 -11.82 7.30 0.03
C ALA A 113 -13.18 7.97 -0.21
N ARG A 114 -14.30 7.25 -0.02
CA ARG A 114 -15.65 7.85 -0.08
C ARG A 114 -15.87 8.89 1.00
N GLY A 115 -15.49 8.58 2.25
CA GLY A 115 -15.62 9.51 3.37
C GLY A 115 -14.83 10.81 3.20
N LEU A 116 -13.79 10.78 2.38
CA LEU A 116 -12.87 11.90 2.11
C LEU A 116 -13.11 12.56 0.73
N ASP A 117 -14.16 12.19 0.00
CA ASP A 117 -14.44 12.62 -1.39
C ASP A 117 -13.26 12.42 -2.37
N MET A 118 -12.47 11.37 -2.16
CA MET A 118 -11.33 11.01 -3.00
C MET A 118 -11.75 10.10 -4.15
N ARG A 119 -12.41 10.68 -5.16
CA ARG A 119 -13.02 9.94 -6.29
C ARG A 119 -12.07 8.96 -6.98
N GLU A 120 -10.79 9.30 -7.13
CA GLU A 120 -9.82 8.38 -7.74
C GLU A 120 -9.54 7.16 -6.85
N GLY A 121 -9.38 7.37 -5.54
CA GLY A 121 -9.20 6.29 -4.57
C GLY A 121 -10.38 5.31 -4.58
N VAL A 122 -11.61 5.83 -4.65
CA VAL A 122 -12.83 5.02 -4.79
C VAL A 122 -12.78 4.16 -6.06
N ARG A 123 -12.55 4.79 -7.23
CA ARG A 123 -12.49 4.07 -8.51
C ARG A 123 -11.44 2.97 -8.51
N ARG A 124 -10.24 3.24 -7.99
CA ARG A 124 -9.13 2.27 -7.96
C ARG A 124 -9.46 1.09 -7.05
N ALA A 125 -9.94 1.36 -5.83
CA ALA A 125 -10.27 0.31 -4.86
C ALA A 125 -11.46 -0.57 -5.31
N GLU A 126 -12.51 0.03 -5.87
CA GLU A 126 -13.65 -0.71 -6.42
C GLU A 126 -13.28 -1.52 -7.66
N GLY A 127 -12.44 -0.95 -8.55
CA GLY A 127 -11.88 -1.67 -9.68
C GLY A 127 -11.09 -2.92 -9.27
N ALA A 128 -10.27 -2.80 -8.23
CA ALA A 128 -9.53 -3.93 -7.66
C ALA A 128 -10.47 -5.00 -7.09
N LEU A 129 -11.51 -4.61 -6.34
CA LEU A 129 -12.53 -5.55 -5.83
C LEU A 129 -13.23 -6.33 -6.95
N LEU A 130 -13.61 -5.64 -8.03
CA LEU A 130 -14.23 -6.26 -9.20
C LEU A 130 -13.28 -7.24 -9.90
N ALA A 131 -12.03 -6.82 -10.13
CA ALA A 131 -11.01 -7.66 -10.74
C ALA A 131 -10.70 -8.90 -9.89
N LEU A 132 -10.60 -8.73 -8.57
CA LEU A 132 -10.42 -9.81 -7.61
C LEU A 132 -11.57 -10.80 -7.75
N ALA A 133 -12.83 -10.35 -7.66
CA ALA A 133 -14.02 -11.21 -7.79
C ALA A 133 -14.03 -12.02 -9.10
N PHE A 134 -13.70 -11.38 -10.23
CA PHE A 134 -13.64 -12.04 -11.54
C PHE A 134 -12.60 -13.17 -11.58
N ARG A 135 -11.37 -12.94 -11.10
CA ARG A 135 -10.32 -13.97 -11.03
C ARG A 135 -10.72 -15.18 -10.19
N GLY A 136 -11.48 -14.98 -9.11
CA GLY A 136 -11.96 -16.07 -8.26
C GLY A 136 -12.96 -16.98 -8.97
N ARG A 137 -13.86 -16.40 -9.78
CA ARG A 137 -14.80 -17.18 -10.59
C ARG A 137 -14.08 -18.04 -11.63
N LEU A 138 -13.08 -17.49 -12.32
CA LEU A 138 -12.30 -18.23 -13.30
C LEU A 138 -11.54 -19.43 -12.71
N LEU A 139 -11.04 -19.31 -11.47
CA LEU A 139 -10.40 -20.42 -10.78
C LEU A 139 -11.40 -21.49 -10.35
N ALA A 140 -12.60 -21.09 -9.91
CA ALA A 140 -13.66 -22.01 -9.51
C ALA A 140 -14.22 -22.85 -10.67
N THR A 141 -14.15 -22.35 -11.92
CA THR A 141 -14.62 -23.08 -13.12
C THR A 141 -13.56 -24.01 -13.74
N LYS A 142 -12.32 -24.00 -13.23
CA LYS A 142 -11.21 -24.84 -13.73
C LYS A 142 -10.97 -26.10 -12.88
N ASN A 143 -11.68 -26.25 -11.77
CA ASN A 143 -11.70 -27.41 -10.89
C ASN A 143 -13.03 -28.16 -11.04
#